data_AF-G9QIQ9-F1
#
_entry.id   AF-G9QIQ9-F1
#
_cell.length_a   1.000
_cell.length_b   1.000
_cell.length_c   1.000
_cell.angle_alpha   90.00
_cell.angle_beta   90.00
_cell.angle_gamma   90.00
#
_symmetry.space_group_name_H-M   'P 1'
#
loop_
_entity.id
_entity.type
_entity.pdbx_description
1 polymer ?
#
loop_
_entity_poly.entity_id
_entity_poly.type
_entity_poly.pdbx_seq_one_letter_code
_entity_poly.pdbx_strand_id
1 'polypeptide(L)'
;MSNSILNSDFANQLENMIKDFVQEKLEFIMREEIKNFLQVEQEHVQNSRNGYYHRTLDTKYGKIEALTVPRDRNGDFQTQLFEPYQRQDGWLEQAIIKMY
;
A
#
# COMPACT_ATOMS: atom_id res chain seq x y z
N MET A 1 -17.55 23.42 -27.09
CA MET A 1 -17.63 21.96 -26.81
C MET A 1 -16.26 21.28 -26.64
N SER A 2 -15.14 22.01 -26.48
CA SER A 2 -13.78 21.44 -26.38
C SER A 2 -13.19 21.36 -24.96
N ASN A 3 -13.79 22.04 -23.97
CA ASN A 3 -13.21 22.13 -22.63
C ASN A 3 -13.46 20.90 -21.74
N SER A 4 -14.44 20.05 -22.05
CA SER A 4 -14.75 18.86 -21.23
C SER A 4 -13.74 17.73 -21.43
N ILE A 5 -13.22 17.54 -22.65
CA ILE A 5 -12.27 16.47 -22.99
C ILE A 5 -10.89 16.75 -22.37
N LEU A 6 -10.43 18.00 -22.43
CA LEU A 6 -9.16 18.40 -21.78
C LEU A 6 -9.23 18.27 -20.25
N ASN A 7 -10.39 18.53 -19.65
CA ASN A 7 -10.58 18.38 -18.21
C ASN A 7 -10.59 16.90 -17.77
N SER A 8 -11.17 15.99 -18.56
CA SER A 8 -11.13 14.56 -18.25
C SER A 8 -9.72 13.98 -18.36
N ASP A 9 -8.94 14.41 -19.35
CA ASP A 9 -7.56 13.94 -19.52
C ASP A 9 -6.67 14.39 -18.35
N PHE A 10 -6.81 15.64 -17.91
CA PHE A 10 -6.10 16.14 -16.73
C PHE A 10 -6.50 15.39 -15.46
N ALA A 11 -7.81 15.14 -15.25
CA ALA A 11 -8.29 14.41 -14.08
C ALA A 11 -7.74 12.97 -14.04
N ASN A 12 -7.74 12.27 -15.17
CA ASN A 12 -7.18 10.91 -15.28
C ASN A 12 -5.66 10.90 -15.02
N GLN A 13 -4.93 11.89 -15.54
CA GLN A 13 -3.49 12.01 -15.27
C GLN A 13 -3.22 12.26 -13.79
N LEU A 14 -4.01 13.10 -13.15
CA LEU A 14 -3.89 13.39 -11.73
C LEU A 14 -4.21 12.15 -10.88
N GLU A 15 -5.27 11.40 -11.21
CA GLU A 15 -5.64 10.17 -10.52
C GLU A 15 -4.51 9.13 -10.59
N ASN A 16 -3.95 8.91 -11.78
CA ASN A 16 -2.81 8.00 -11.95
C ASN A 16 -1.58 8.46 -11.15
N MET A 17 -1.28 9.76 -11.18
CA MET A 17 -0.14 10.30 -10.41
C MET A 17 -0.33 10.12 -8.90
N ILE A 18 -1.54 10.34 -8.38
CA ILE A 18 -1.84 10.13 -6.97
C ILE A 18 -1.71 8.64 -6.63
N LYS A 19 -2.25 7.75 -7.47
CA LYS A 19 -2.15 6.31 -7.26
C LYS A 19 -0.70 5.84 -7.23
N ASP A 20 0.12 6.28 -8.18
CA ASP A 20 1.54 5.92 -8.25
C ASP A 20 2.31 6.46 -7.04
N PHE A 21 2.04 7.70 -6.64
CA PHE A 21 2.63 8.30 -5.44
C PHE A 21 2.26 7.52 -4.18
N VAL A 22 0.99 7.14 -4.01
CA VAL A 22 0.54 6.35 -2.87
C VAL A 22 1.21 4.98 -2.86
N GLN A 23 1.28 4.31 -4.01
CA GLN A 23 1.99 3.03 -4.13
C GLN A 23 3.47 3.17 -3.72
N GLU A 24 4.18 4.15 -4.27
CA GLU A 24 5.59 4.39 -3.96
C GLU A 24 5.82 4.62 -2.46
N LYS A 25 4.96 5.42 -1.82
CA LYS A 25 5.08 5.73 -0.38
C LYS A 25 4.73 4.55 0.51
N LEU A 26 3.71 3.77 0.18
CA LEU A 26 3.41 2.52 0.91
C LEU A 26 4.60 1.57 0.86
N GLU A 27 5.16 1.34 -0.33
CA GLU A 27 6.34 0.48 -0.49
C GLU A 27 7.56 1.04 0.25
N PHE A 28 7.77 2.36 0.25
CA PHE A 28 8.84 3.00 1.00
C PHE A 28 8.71 2.76 2.50
N ILE A 29 7.53 2.99 3.07
CA ILE A 29 7.27 2.78 4.49
C ILE A 29 7.52 1.31 4.86
N MET A 30 6.97 0.35 4.11
CA MET A 30 7.18 -1.07 4.39
C MET A 30 8.65 -1.49 4.29
N ARG A 31 9.43 -0.91 3.36
CA ARG A 31 10.87 -1.16 3.24
C ARG A 31 11.65 -0.68 4.47
N GLU A 32 11.25 0.43 5.06
CA GLU A 32 11.85 0.93 6.30
C GLU A 32 11.35 0.16 7.52
N GLU A 33 10.07 -0.22 7.57
CA GLU A 33 9.52 -1.07 8.65
C GLU A 33 10.26 -2.40 8.75
N ILE A 34 10.41 -3.15 7.66
CA ILE A 34 11.13 -4.44 7.72
C ILE A 34 12.62 -4.25 8.02
N LYS A 35 13.22 -3.10 7.67
CA LYS A 35 14.59 -2.77 8.07
C LYS A 35 14.68 -2.63 9.59
N ASN A 36 13.76 -1.86 10.17
CA ASN A 36 13.69 -1.64 11.60
C ASN A 36 13.39 -2.95 12.35
N PHE A 37 12.42 -3.73 11.87
CA PHE A 37 12.05 -5.03 12.43
C PHE A 37 13.26 -5.97 12.54
N LEU A 38 14.03 -6.12 11.47
CA LEU A 38 15.19 -7.01 11.46
C LEU A 38 16.37 -6.49 12.28
N GLN A 39 16.57 -5.18 12.38
CA GLN A 39 17.72 -4.59 13.06
C GLN A 39 17.49 -4.37 14.55
N VAL A 40 16.27 -4.06 14.96
CA VAL A 40 15.94 -3.62 16.31
C VAL A 40 15.10 -4.66 17.04
N GLU A 41 14.03 -5.18 16.42
CA GLU A 41 13.11 -6.10 17.09
C GLU A 41 13.64 -7.55 17.09
N GLN A 42 14.43 -7.91 16.08
CA GLN A 42 14.96 -9.26 15.88
C GLN A 42 16.51 -9.34 15.87
N GLU A 43 17.21 -8.44 16.58
CA GLU A 43 18.69 -8.38 16.58
C GLU A 43 19.37 -9.73 16.92
N HIS A 44 18.78 -10.51 17.83
CA HIS A 44 19.33 -11.79 18.30
C HIS A 44 18.65 -13.01 17.69
N VAL A 45 17.73 -12.83 16.73
CA VAL A 45 17.03 -13.90 16.04
C VAL A 45 17.71 -14.15 14.71
N GLN A 46 17.90 -15.43 14.33
CA GLN A 46 18.36 -15.76 12.99
C GLN A 46 17.22 -15.53 11.98
N ASN A 47 17.09 -14.29 11.52
CA ASN A 47 16.14 -13.92 10.47
C ASN A 47 16.81 -13.02 9.43
N SER A 48 16.22 -12.99 8.23
CA SER A 48 16.70 -12.17 7.13
C SER A 48 15.58 -11.87 6.15
N ARG A 49 15.77 -10.86 5.30
CA ARG A 49 14.83 -10.57 4.21
C ARG A 49 14.78 -11.75 3.23
N ASN A 50 13.57 -12.12 2.80
CA ASN A 50 13.34 -13.22 1.86
C ASN A 50 12.52 -12.76 0.63
N GLY A 51 12.95 -11.64 0.05
CA GLY A 51 12.35 -11.04 -1.13
C GLY A 51 11.03 -10.32 -0.84
N TYR A 52 10.16 -10.32 -1.84
CA TYR A 52 8.89 -9.61 -1.82
C TYR A 52 7.78 -10.52 -2.33
N TYR A 53 6.55 -10.22 -1.94
CA TYR A 53 5.35 -10.72 -2.60
C TYR A 53 4.56 -9.54 -3.16
N HIS A 54 3.69 -9.83 -4.13
CA HIS A 54 2.85 -8.82 -4.75
C HIS A 54 1.40 -9.05 -4.34
N ARG A 55 0.70 -7.96 -4.06
CA ARG A 55 -0.71 -7.99 -3.71
C ARG A 55 -1.45 -6.81 -4.32
N THR A 56 -2.76 -6.99 -4.45
CA THR A 56 -3.68 -5.90 -4.75
C THR A 56 -4.19 -5.27 -3.45
N LEU A 57 -4.31 -3.94 -3.43
CA LEU A 57 -4.88 -3.16 -2.34
C LEU A 57 -5.83 -2.10 -2.92
N ASP A 58 -7.08 -2.14 -2.48
CA ASP A 58 -8.11 -1.17 -2.85
C ASP A 58 -8.06 0.01 -1.88
N THR A 59 -7.55 1.14 -2.38
CA THR A 59 -7.46 2.38 -1.59
C THR A 59 -8.54 3.36 -2.01
N LYS A 60 -8.81 4.38 -1.19
CA LYS A 60 -9.71 5.48 -1.58
C LYS A 60 -9.25 6.27 -2.81
N TYR A 61 -7.98 6.14 -3.21
CA TYR A 61 -7.38 6.83 -4.36
C TYR A 61 -7.26 5.93 -5.59
N GLY A 62 -7.87 4.74 -5.55
CA GLY A 62 -7.85 3.77 -6.63
C GLY A 62 -7.21 2.45 -6.24
N LYS A 63 -7.32 1.50 -7.18
CA LYS A 63 -6.82 0.14 -7.03
C LYS A 63 -5.34 0.05 -7.37
N ILE A 64 -4.54 -0.34 -6.38
CA ILE A 64 -3.12 -0.64 -6.54
C ILE A 64 -3.00 -2.13 -6.82
N GLU A 65 -2.69 -2.51 -8.06
CA GLU A 65 -2.75 -3.91 -8.50
C GLU A 65 -1.53 -4.73 -8.08
N ALA A 66 -0.35 -4.11 -8.07
CA ALA A 66 0.95 -4.75 -7.88
C ALA A 66 1.75 -4.10 -6.75
N LEU A 67 1.16 -3.99 -5.56
CA LEU A 67 1.85 -3.48 -4.38
C LEU A 67 2.94 -4.47 -3.95
N THR A 68 4.18 -3.99 -3.85
CA THR A 68 5.34 -4.82 -3.50
C THR A 68 5.57 -4.83 -1.99
N VAL A 69 5.23 -5.93 -1.33
CA VAL A 69 5.33 -6.07 0.13
C VAL A 69 6.56 -6.90 0.49
N PRO A 70 7.48 -6.37 1.32
CA PRO A 70 8.64 -7.13 1.77
C PRO A 70 8.24 -8.23 2.74
N ARG A 71 9.03 -9.29 2.77
CA ARG A 71 8.87 -10.38 3.73
C ARG A 71 10.20 -10.84 4.29
N ASP A 72 10.17 -11.35 5.50
CA ASP A 72 11.29 -12.00 6.16
C ASP A 72 11.28 -13.52 5.89
N ARG A 73 12.32 -14.22 6.37
CA ARG A 73 12.51 -15.65 6.13
C ARG A 73 11.63 -16.50 7.03
N ASN A 74 11.36 -16.02 8.25
CA ASN A 74 10.58 -16.74 9.25
C ASN A 74 9.07 -16.48 9.09
N GLY A 75 8.69 -15.40 8.39
CA GLY A 75 7.30 -15.00 8.20
C GLY A 75 6.74 -14.23 9.39
N ASP A 76 7.61 -13.69 10.24
CA ASP A 76 7.25 -12.96 11.45
C ASP A 76 6.92 -11.49 11.17
N PHE A 77 7.42 -10.94 10.05
CA PHE A 77 7.22 -9.53 9.72
C PHE A 77 5.77 -9.26 9.29
N GLN A 78 5.14 -8.28 9.95
CA GLN A 78 3.85 -7.73 9.57
C GLN A 78 3.96 -6.21 9.52
N THR A 79 3.46 -5.62 8.42
CA THR A 79 3.41 -4.15 8.29
C THR A 79 2.31 -3.57 9.17
N GLN A 80 2.54 -2.35 9.68
CA GLN A 80 1.54 -1.64 10.48
C GLN A 80 0.49 -0.93 9.61
N LEU A 81 0.71 -0.84 8.30
CA LEU A 81 -0.16 -0.13 7.38
C LEU A 81 -1.50 -0.83 7.13
N PHE A 82 -1.54 -2.16 7.22
CA PHE A 82 -2.74 -2.96 7.00
C PHE A 82 -2.59 -4.34 7.65
N GLU A 83 -3.73 -4.93 8.00
CA GLU A 83 -3.78 -6.27 8.56
C GLU A 83 -3.48 -7.36 7.51
N PRO A 84 -3.01 -8.55 7.93
CA PRO A 84 -2.93 -9.71 7.06
C PRO A 84 -4.27 -9.96 6.34
N TYR A 85 -4.19 -10.21 5.03
CA TYR A 85 -5.35 -10.45 4.15
C TYR A 85 -6.32 -9.27 3.94
N GLN A 86 -6.13 -8.10 4.58
CA GLN A 86 -6.98 -6.92 4.39
C GLN A 86 -6.88 -6.37 2.96
N ARG A 87 -7.95 -6.45 2.16
CA ARG A 87 -7.90 -6.05 0.74
C ARG A 87 -8.25 -4.58 0.47
N GLN A 88 -8.88 -3.91 1.42
CA GLN A 88 -9.38 -2.54 1.29
C GLN A 88 -8.94 -1.67 2.47
N ASP A 89 -8.71 -0.37 2.26
CA ASP A 89 -8.22 0.53 3.34
C ASP A 89 -9.29 0.89 4.41
N GLY A 90 -10.53 0.42 4.26
CA GLY A 90 -11.64 0.65 5.18
C GLY A 90 -12.44 1.93 4.89
N TRP A 91 -12.04 2.76 3.94
CA TRP A 91 -12.77 4.00 3.58
C TRP A 91 -14.24 3.75 3.19
N LEU A 92 -14.53 2.64 2.50
CA LEU A 92 -15.88 2.33 2.05
C LEU A 92 -16.81 2.01 3.23
N GLU A 93 -16.31 1.27 4.22
CA GLU A 93 -17.04 0.94 5.44
C GLU A 93 -17.38 2.22 6.21
N GLN A 94 -16.43 3.14 6.34
CA GLN A 94 -16.66 4.44 6.96
C GLN A 94 -17.67 5.30 6.18
N ALA A 95 -17.64 5.25 4.85
CA ALA A 95 -18.60 5.96 4.01
C ALA A 95 -20.02 5.42 4.22
N ILE A 96 -20.19 4.10 4.28
CA ILE A 96 -21.48 3.44 4.55
C ILE A 96 -22.02 3.85 5.92
N ILE A 97 -21.18 3.83 6.96
CA ILE A 97 -21.58 4.24 8.32
C ILE A 97 -22.07 5.69 8.35
N LYS A 98 -21.46 6.59 7.57
CA LYS A 98 -21.88 8.01 7.51
C LYS A 98 -23.18 8.24 6.73
N MET A 99 -23.59 7.31 5.88
CA MET A 99 -24.82 7.42 5.10
C MET A 99 -26.05 6.87 5.84
N TYR A 100 -25.84 6.12 6.93
CA TYR A 100 -26.88 5.58 7.79
C TYR A 100 -27.17 6.54 8.95
#